data_AF-A0A960LGA1-F1
#
_entry.id   AF-A0A960LGA1-F1
#
_cell.length_a   1.000
_cell.length_b   1.000
_cell.length_c   1.000
_cell.angle_alpha   90.00
_cell.angle_beta   90.00
_cell.angle_gamma   90.00
#
_symmetry.space_group_name_H-M   'P 1'
#
loop_
_entity.id
_entity.type
_entity.pdbx_description
1 polymer ?
#
loop_
_entity_poly.entity_id
_entity_poly.type
_entity_poly.pdbx_seq_one_letter_code
_entity_poly.pdbx_strand_id
1 'polypeptide(L)'
;MIEQQIRTLCDFYAQKWHVPITLMMKETDIPMWHEIGIAVYVNADKDWQFCKDMFGDPLVMESVLVGKVSPTWLVLFGAPRLDITSNILDAHLPRMCRSFRNGQRQALIETTLSVAAEQKQELARSLRDDKYELERLCMQVMTLSRKIEGDSEILKLFSRTPDLIKAKATRTFVEMMKLVPSCYESIKLEDSSVIATTYPIVLEHDGGRYDFEPYVVEVRLNSGKVMISGGTECNGYVHPHVTDDPNNICWGNIGHLVPRLAGELDLHGLLQLVHQFLHSYNSSDPFQKIEKWDPNWVEDEDDEPYCSWCNEYGHDISDCESCSWCEHCQHYEDHGEDECPSRPQEDNEEDADAELAEDTATAG
;
A
#
# COMPACT_ATOMS: atom_id res chain seq x y z
N MET A 1 -25.11 44.58 46.25
CA MET A 1 -25.34 43.55 47.30
C MET A 1 -25.94 42.27 46.72
N ILE A 2 -27.04 42.34 45.97
CA ILE A 2 -27.72 41.16 45.40
C ILE A 2 -26.82 40.37 44.43
N GLU A 3 -26.08 41.06 43.55
CA GLU A 3 -25.10 40.43 42.66
C GLU A 3 -24.09 39.56 43.41
N GLN A 4 -23.50 40.09 44.48
CA GLN A 4 -22.47 39.39 45.25
C GLN A 4 -23.04 38.12 45.88
N GLN A 5 -24.28 38.16 46.39
CA GLN A 5 -24.94 37.00 46.97
C GLN A 5 -25.25 35.92 45.92
N ILE A 6 -25.73 36.33 44.73
CA ILE A 6 -25.95 35.41 43.60
C ILE A 6 -24.63 34.79 43.14
N ARG A 7 -23.56 35.59 43.06
CA ARG A 7 -22.21 35.11 42.73
C ARG A 7 -21.72 34.08 43.74
N THR A 8 -21.84 34.36 45.03
CA THR A 8 -21.51 33.38 46.09
C THR A 8 -22.31 32.09 45.95
N LEU A 9 -23.59 32.16 45.58
CA LEU A 9 -24.41 30.97 45.35
C LEU A 9 -23.96 30.17 44.12
N CYS A 10 -23.66 30.86 43.01
CA CYS A 10 -23.08 30.24 41.81
C CYS A 10 -21.73 29.59 42.11
N ASP A 11 -20.85 30.27 42.84
CA ASP A 11 -19.53 29.75 43.24
C ASP A 11 -19.66 28.52 44.14
N PHE A 12 -20.61 28.54 45.08
CA PHE A 12 -20.94 27.38 45.93
C PHE A 12 -21.33 26.17 45.07
N TYR A 13 -22.22 26.34 44.09
CA TYR A 13 -22.62 25.25 43.21
C TYR A 13 -21.50 24.82 42.26
N ALA A 14 -20.72 25.76 41.72
CA ALA A 14 -19.56 25.47 40.88
C ALA A 14 -18.55 24.59 41.64
N GLN A 15 -18.25 24.94 42.89
CA GLN A 15 -17.35 24.18 43.76
C GLN A 15 -17.97 22.83 44.16
N LYS A 16 -19.23 22.81 44.60
CA LYS A 16 -19.92 21.58 45.06
C LYS A 16 -20.01 20.53 43.96
N TRP A 17 -20.23 20.96 42.72
CA TRP A 17 -20.42 20.04 41.59
C TRP A 17 -19.17 19.88 40.74
N HIS A 18 -18.13 20.70 40.93
CA HIS A 18 -16.94 20.79 40.08
C HIS A 18 -17.29 21.09 38.63
N VAL A 19 -18.10 22.12 38.43
CA VAL A 19 -18.56 22.55 37.11
C VAL A 19 -18.30 24.04 36.95
N PRO A 20 -17.77 24.50 35.80
CA PRO A 20 -17.63 25.93 35.56
C PRO A 20 -19.01 26.57 35.42
N ILE A 21 -19.33 27.48 36.35
CA ILE A 21 -20.54 28.30 36.30
C ILE A 21 -20.10 29.75 36.03
N THR A 22 -20.58 30.31 34.94
CA THR A 22 -20.34 31.72 34.58
C THR A 22 -21.60 32.51 34.87
N LEU A 23 -21.51 33.47 35.79
CA LEU A 23 -22.57 34.45 36.03
C LEU A 23 -22.34 35.68 35.15
N MET A 24 -23.30 36.01 34.30
CA MET A 24 -23.32 37.28 33.58
C MET A 24 -24.51 38.11 34.06
N MET A 25 -24.23 39.30 34.55
CA MET A 25 -25.23 40.32 34.82
C MET A 25 -25.01 41.44 33.82
N LYS A 26 -26.05 41.76 33.04
CA LYS A 26 -25.98 42.80 32.01
C LYS A 26 -27.19 43.70 32.15
N GLU A 27 -26.94 45.00 32.23
CA GLU A 27 -27.97 46.00 31.98
C GLU A 27 -28.26 45.98 30.48
N THR A 28 -29.47 45.58 30.13
CA THR A 28 -29.95 45.64 28.75
C THR A 28 -30.84 46.85 28.63
N ASP A 29 -30.42 47.82 27.84
CA ASP A 29 -31.24 48.98 27.48
C ASP A 29 -32.24 48.54 26.42
N ILE A 30 -33.30 47.88 26.88
CA ILE A 30 -34.43 47.49 26.03
C ILE A 30 -35.34 48.71 25.99
N PRO A 31 -35.67 49.27 24.81
CA PRO A 31 -36.54 50.43 24.72
C PRO A 31 -37.84 50.15 25.51
N MET A 32 -38.14 51.01 26.50
CA MET A 32 -39.22 50.93 27.51
C MET A 32 -38.88 50.25 28.86
N TRP A 33 -37.69 49.69 29.06
CA TRP A 33 -37.31 48.97 30.29
C TRP A 33 -35.90 49.35 30.75
N HIS A 34 -35.77 49.84 31.98
CA HIS A 34 -34.48 50.08 32.65
C HIS A 34 -34.30 49.09 33.81
N GLU A 35 -34.21 47.78 33.53
CA GLU A 35 -34.00 46.75 34.55
C GLU A 35 -32.79 45.83 34.25
N ILE A 36 -32.15 45.34 35.32
CA ILE A 36 -30.98 44.45 35.28
C ILE A 36 -31.45 43.00 35.05
N GLY A 37 -30.96 42.34 34.01
CA GLY A 37 -31.14 40.90 33.78
C GLY A 37 -30.03 40.06 34.40
N ILE A 38 -30.35 38.83 34.84
CA ILE A 38 -29.36 37.87 35.36
C ILE A 38 -29.36 36.62 34.48
N ALA A 39 -28.22 36.31 33.88
CA ALA A 39 -28.01 35.08 33.14
C ALA A 39 -26.94 34.21 33.81
N VAL A 40 -27.27 32.95 34.05
CA VAL A 40 -26.38 31.96 34.66
C VAL A 40 -26.11 30.83 33.68
N TYR A 41 -24.83 30.61 33.40
CA TYR A 41 -24.38 29.65 32.41
C TYR A 41 -23.58 28.54 33.06
N VAL A 42 -23.76 27.33 32.54
CA VAL A 42 -22.95 26.17 32.83
C VAL A 42 -22.26 25.81 31.51
N ASN A 43 -21.04 26.33 31.34
CA ASN A 43 -20.25 26.41 30.09
C ASN A 43 -20.55 27.64 29.18
N ALA A 44 -19.52 28.41 28.82
CA ALA A 44 -19.63 29.75 28.21
C ALA A 44 -19.26 29.83 26.72
N ASP A 45 -19.06 28.71 26.04
CA ASP A 45 -18.78 28.71 24.60
C ASP A 45 -20.08 28.81 23.79
N LYS A 46 -20.45 30.03 23.40
CA LYS A 46 -21.09 30.41 22.13
C LYS A 46 -21.47 31.90 22.13
N ASP A 47 -21.45 32.51 20.94
CA ASP A 47 -22.07 33.80 20.64
C ASP A 47 -23.60 33.68 20.69
N TRP A 48 -24.28 34.54 21.45
CA TRP A 48 -25.75 34.58 21.45
C TRP A 48 -26.28 36.02 21.40
N GLN A 49 -27.30 36.21 20.57
CA GLN A 49 -28.19 37.37 20.57
C GLN A 49 -29.37 37.07 21.50
N PHE A 50 -29.49 37.84 22.59
CA PHE A 50 -30.46 37.60 23.66
C PHE A 50 -31.66 38.57 23.58
N CYS A 51 -32.76 38.23 24.27
CA CYS A 51 -34.07 38.91 24.27
C CYS A 51 -34.87 38.83 22.98
N LYS A 52 -34.39 38.11 21.97
CA LYS A 52 -35.08 37.97 20.70
C LYS A 52 -35.93 36.70 20.67
N ASP A 53 -37.15 36.80 20.18
CA ASP A 53 -37.95 35.63 19.83
C ASP A 53 -37.30 34.86 18.65
N MET A 54 -37.97 33.83 18.14
CA MET A 54 -37.47 33.05 17.00
C MET A 54 -37.31 33.86 15.70
N PHE A 55 -37.79 35.10 15.65
CA PHE A 55 -37.71 36.03 14.52
C PHE A 55 -36.72 37.17 14.72
N GLY A 56 -36.14 37.29 15.91
CA GLY A 56 -35.20 38.36 16.19
C GLY A 56 -35.79 39.52 17.00
N ASP A 57 -37.02 39.41 17.52
CA ASP A 57 -37.76 40.53 18.12
C ASP A 57 -37.73 40.53 19.66
N PRO A 58 -37.60 41.70 20.31
CA PRO A 58 -37.58 41.82 21.77
C PRO A 58 -38.83 41.22 22.44
N LEU A 59 -38.68 40.19 23.27
CA LEU A 59 -39.75 39.65 24.10
C LEU A 59 -40.09 40.62 25.25
N VAL A 60 -41.31 41.17 25.26
CA VAL A 60 -41.83 42.07 26.33
C VAL A 60 -42.75 41.28 27.26
N MET A 61 -42.48 41.27 28.56
CA MET A 61 -43.36 40.63 29.55
C MET A 61 -43.46 41.47 30.82
N GLU A 62 -44.68 41.90 31.18
CA GLU A 62 -44.94 42.80 32.29
C GLU A 62 -44.64 42.15 33.65
N SER A 63 -43.66 42.67 34.39
CA SER A 63 -43.48 42.54 35.86
C SER A 63 -43.39 41.12 36.48
N VAL A 64 -43.36 40.06 35.68
CA VAL A 64 -43.21 38.68 36.14
C VAL A 64 -41.78 38.23 35.86
N LEU A 65 -41.13 37.64 36.88
CA LEU A 65 -39.81 37.05 36.71
C LEU A 65 -39.93 35.83 35.79
N VAL A 66 -39.51 35.97 34.53
CA VAL A 66 -39.59 34.89 33.55
C VAL A 66 -38.24 34.22 33.44
N GLY A 67 -38.24 32.91 33.67
CA GLY A 67 -37.08 32.05 33.57
C GLY A 67 -37.14 31.18 32.32
N LYS A 68 -36.10 31.21 31.48
CA LYS A 68 -35.89 30.16 30.47
C LYS A 68 -34.77 29.25 30.94
N VAL A 69 -35.10 27.97 31.09
CA VAL A 69 -34.19 26.93 31.58
C VAL A 69 -33.83 26.00 30.43
N SER A 70 -32.55 25.79 30.25
CA SER A 70 -31.94 24.82 29.34
C SER A 70 -31.10 23.84 30.17
N PRO A 71 -30.70 22.67 29.63
CA PRO A 71 -29.73 21.80 30.28
C PRO A 71 -28.41 22.49 30.67
N THR A 72 -28.00 23.56 29.98
CA THR A 72 -26.70 24.23 30.16
C THR A 72 -26.78 25.72 30.51
N TRP A 73 -27.96 26.34 30.46
CA TRP A 73 -28.10 27.75 30.84
C TRP A 73 -29.46 28.04 31.48
N LEU A 74 -29.48 29.05 32.35
CA LEU A 74 -30.65 29.54 33.06
C LEU A 74 -30.63 31.06 32.94
N VAL A 75 -31.66 31.64 32.35
CA VAL A 75 -31.77 33.11 32.31
C VAL A 75 -33.01 33.58 33.03
N LEU A 76 -32.84 34.61 33.86
CA LEU A 76 -33.87 35.24 34.68
C LEU A 76 -34.01 36.72 34.29
N PHE A 77 -35.24 37.14 34.01
CA PHE A 77 -35.58 38.51 33.68
C PHE A 77 -36.30 39.22 34.83
N GLY A 78 -36.03 40.51 35.00
CA GLY A 78 -36.74 41.40 35.94
C GLY A 78 -35.90 41.83 37.14
N ALA A 79 -36.36 42.88 37.84
CA ALA A 79 -35.71 43.43 39.03
C ALA A 79 -35.36 42.31 40.04
N PRO A 80 -34.08 42.13 40.39
CA PRO A 80 -33.64 40.95 41.11
C PRO A 80 -34.17 40.98 42.54
N ARG A 81 -35.07 40.05 42.84
CA ARG A 81 -35.54 39.76 44.20
C ARG A 81 -34.76 38.57 44.73
N LEU A 82 -33.88 38.81 45.70
CA LEU A 82 -32.93 37.80 46.20
C LEU A 82 -33.61 36.49 46.63
N ASP A 83 -34.75 36.59 47.30
CA ASP A 83 -35.56 35.45 47.76
C ASP A 83 -36.04 34.58 46.59
N ILE A 84 -36.56 35.21 45.54
CA ILE A 84 -37.08 34.52 44.35
C ILE A 84 -35.92 33.95 43.52
N THR A 85 -34.89 34.76 43.27
CA THR A 85 -33.71 34.36 42.48
C THR A 85 -32.96 33.20 43.13
N SER A 86 -32.76 33.23 44.45
CA SER A 86 -32.11 32.13 45.17
C SER A 86 -32.91 30.83 45.04
N ASN A 87 -34.22 30.87 45.25
CA ASN A 87 -35.08 29.68 45.15
C ASN A 87 -35.03 29.05 43.75
N ILE A 88 -34.99 29.87 42.69
CA ILE A 88 -34.90 29.37 41.32
C ILE A 88 -33.51 28.77 41.04
N LEU A 89 -32.44 29.43 41.49
CA LEU A 89 -31.09 28.91 41.36
C LEU A 89 -30.93 27.57 42.10
N ASP A 90 -31.44 27.48 43.33
CA ASP A 90 -31.42 26.26 44.14
C ASP A 90 -32.23 25.13 43.50
N ALA A 91 -33.35 25.44 42.84
CA ALA A 91 -34.17 24.44 42.16
C ALA A 91 -33.53 23.91 40.87
N HIS A 92 -32.83 24.76 40.10
CA HIS A 92 -32.41 24.45 38.74
C HIS A 92 -30.91 24.17 38.58
N LEU A 93 -30.02 24.88 39.29
CA LEU A 93 -28.56 24.69 39.16
C LEU A 93 -28.11 23.25 39.43
N PRO A 94 -28.62 22.53 40.46
CA PRO A 94 -28.24 21.13 40.68
C PRO A 94 -28.64 20.21 39.52
N ARG A 95 -29.74 20.50 38.81
CA ARG A 95 -30.17 19.69 37.65
C ARG A 95 -29.26 19.96 36.45
N MET A 96 -28.94 21.23 36.19
CA MET A 96 -28.05 21.63 35.10
C MET A 96 -26.62 21.10 35.31
N CYS A 97 -26.07 21.25 36.52
CA CYS A 97 -24.74 20.72 36.86
C CYS A 97 -24.67 19.19 36.66
N ARG A 98 -25.72 18.45 37.05
CA ARG A 98 -25.81 17.01 36.80
C ARG A 98 -25.90 16.68 35.31
N SER A 99 -26.71 17.42 34.55
CA SER A 99 -26.83 17.24 33.11
C SER A 99 -25.49 17.47 32.40
N PHE A 100 -24.79 18.56 32.73
CA PHE A 100 -23.48 18.86 32.19
C PHE A 100 -22.45 17.77 32.50
N ARG A 101 -22.35 17.33 33.76
CA ARG A 101 -21.43 16.25 34.15
C ARG A 101 -21.75 14.93 33.46
N ASN A 102 -23.03 14.58 33.32
CA ASN A 102 -23.43 13.39 32.60
C ASN A 102 -23.04 13.48 31.13
N GLY A 103 -23.21 14.65 30.49
CA GLY A 103 -22.75 14.91 29.12
C GLY A 103 -21.24 14.77 28.98
N GLN A 104 -20.45 15.40 29.86
CA GLN A 104 -18.99 15.28 29.87
C GLN A 104 -18.51 13.83 30.08
N ARG A 105 -19.15 13.11 31.01
CA ARG A 105 -18.87 11.69 31.24
C ARG A 105 -19.17 10.86 30.00
N GLN A 106 -20.31 11.09 29.35
CA GLN A 106 -20.72 10.35 28.15
C GLN A 106 -19.76 10.64 27.00
N ALA A 107 -19.38 11.90 26.79
CA ALA A 107 -18.38 12.28 25.79
C ALA A 107 -17.03 11.60 26.04
N LEU A 108 -16.54 11.59 27.30
CA LEU A 108 -15.31 10.88 27.65
C LEU A 108 -15.41 9.37 27.35
N ILE A 109 -16.54 8.74 27.67
CA ILE A 109 -16.77 7.32 27.39
C ILE A 109 -16.73 7.07 25.88
N GLU A 110 -17.45 7.88 25.09
CA GLU A 110 -17.50 7.75 23.63
C GLU A 110 -16.13 7.96 22.99
N THR A 111 -15.39 8.98 23.40
CA THR A 111 -14.01 9.22 22.93
C THR A 111 -13.09 8.06 23.31
N THR A 112 -13.17 7.56 24.54
CA THR A 112 -12.34 6.43 25.00
C THR A 112 -12.67 5.16 24.21
N LEU A 113 -13.95 4.91 23.91
CA LEU A 113 -14.38 3.78 23.10
C LEU A 113 -13.92 3.91 21.64
N SER A 114 -13.96 5.11 21.05
CA SER A 114 -13.44 5.37 19.70
C SER A 114 -11.94 5.08 19.62
N VAL A 115 -11.14 5.64 20.54
CA VAL A 115 -9.70 5.43 20.60
C VAL A 115 -9.36 3.94 20.80
N ALA A 116 -10.11 3.25 21.67
CA ALA A 116 -9.92 1.81 21.87
C ALA A 116 -10.27 0.99 20.61
N ALA A 117 -11.30 1.40 19.85
CA ALA A 117 -11.68 0.74 18.60
C ALA A 117 -10.60 0.94 17.51
N GLU A 118 -10.08 2.16 17.37
CA GLU A 118 -8.99 2.49 16.44
C GLU A 118 -7.72 1.71 16.79
N GLN A 119 -7.29 1.70 18.07
CA GLN A 119 -6.14 0.92 18.51
C GLN A 119 -6.31 -0.58 18.27
N LYS A 120 -7.52 -1.10 18.49
CA LYS A 120 -7.84 -2.51 18.20
C LYS A 120 -7.70 -2.80 16.70
N GLN A 121 -8.17 -1.90 15.84
CA GLN A 121 -8.05 -2.06 14.38
C GLN A 121 -6.58 -2.03 13.95
N GLU A 122 -5.80 -1.09 14.48
CA GLU A 122 -4.38 -0.95 14.16
C GLU A 122 -3.56 -2.17 14.60
N LEU A 123 -3.77 -2.64 15.83
CA LEU A 123 -3.15 -3.89 16.31
C LEU A 123 -3.56 -5.10 15.47
N ALA A 124 -4.80 -5.13 14.97
CA ALA A 124 -5.26 -6.22 14.11
C ALA A 124 -4.61 -6.20 12.71
N ARG A 125 -4.30 -5.01 12.16
CA ARG A 125 -3.52 -4.86 10.92
C ARG A 125 -2.07 -5.30 11.14
N SER A 126 -1.40 -4.73 12.13
CA SER A 126 -0.01 -5.10 12.47
C SER A 126 0.15 -6.61 12.72
N LEU A 127 -0.77 -7.26 13.44
CA LEU A 127 -0.74 -8.72 13.63
C LEU A 127 -0.94 -9.52 12.34
N ARG A 128 -1.63 -8.97 11.34
CA ARG A 128 -1.80 -9.60 10.04
C ARG A 128 -0.51 -9.49 9.24
N ASP A 129 0.09 -8.30 9.22
CA ASP A 129 1.33 -8.04 8.48
C ASP A 129 2.49 -8.86 9.06
N ASP A 130 2.61 -8.92 10.39
CA ASP A 130 3.59 -9.78 11.08
C ASP A 130 3.42 -11.27 10.75
N LYS A 131 2.19 -11.73 10.52
CA LYS A 131 1.94 -13.13 10.10
C LYS A 131 2.40 -13.40 8.69
N TYR A 132 2.14 -12.49 7.75
CA TYR A 132 2.63 -12.62 6.38
C TYR A 132 4.17 -12.62 6.34
N GLU A 133 4.80 -11.73 7.11
CA GLU A 133 6.26 -11.68 7.20
C GLU A 133 6.84 -12.97 7.81
N LEU A 134 6.19 -13.55 8.83
CA LEU A 134 6.58 -14.84 9.39
C LEU A 134 6.47 -15.97 8.35
N GLU A 135 5.38 -16.03 7.58
CA GLU A 135 5.20 -17.02 6.51
C GLU A 135 6.27 -16.89 5.42
N ARG A 136 6.59 -15.65 5.01
CA ARG A 136 7.67 -15.35 4.06
C ARG A 136 9.03 -15.84 4.57
N LEU A 137 9.38 -15.53 5.82
CA LEU A 137 10.63 -15.99 6.44
C LEU A 137 10.65 -17.52 6.57
N CYS A 138 9.54 -18.17 6.89
CA CYS A 138 9.44 -19.63 6.91
C CYS A 138 9.73 -20.25 5.53
N MET A 139 9.20 -19.68 4.45
CA MET A 139 9.50 -20.11 3.08
C MET A 139 10.99 -19.94 2.74
N GLN A 140 11.61 -18.84 3.15
CA GLN A 140 13.05 -18.62 2.97
C GLN A 140 13.89 -19.65 3.74
N VAL A 141 13.54 -19.95 4.99
CA VAL A 141 14.23 -20.98 5.79
C VAL A 141 14.11 -22.36 5.15
N MET A 142 12.92 -22.74 4.64
CA MET A 142 12.74 -24.01 3.92
C MET A 142 13.61 -24.08 2.66
N THR A 143 13.68 -22.99 1.89
CA THR A 143 14.53 -22.88 0.70
C THR A 143 16.00 -23.04 1.05
N LEU A 144 16.49 -22.33 2.07
CA LEU A 144 17.88 -22.44 2.54
C LEU A 144 18.19 -23.83 3.12
N SER A 145 17.26 -24.45 3.84
CA SER A 145 17.44 -25.81 4.38
C SER A 145 17.62 -26.83 3.26
N ARG A 146 16.77 -26.79 2.21
CA ARG A 146 16.92 -27.65 1.03
C ARG A 146 18.25 -27.42 0.32
N LYS A 147 18.70 -26.16 0.22
CA LYS A 147 20.00 -25.82 -0.35
C LYS A 147 21.15 -26.43 0.46
N ILE A 148 21.13 -26.31 1.79
CA ILE A 148 22.15 -26.89 2.68
C ILE A 148 22.21 -28.42 2.53
N GLU A 149 21.05 -29.08 2.46
CA GLU A 149 20.98 -30.53 2.24
C GLU A 149 21.59 -30.92 0.89
N GLY A 150 21.23 -30.22 -0.19
CA GLY A 150 21.81 -30.40 -1.52
C GLY A 150 23.32 -30.21 -1.53
N ASP A 151 23.82 -29.10 -0.97
CA ASP A 151 25.26 -28.81 -0.87
C ASP A 151 25.99 -29.88 -0.04
N SER A 152 25.36 -30.40 1.02
CA SER A 152 25.91 -31.50 1.83
C SER A 152 26.05 -32.80 1.04
N GLU A 153 25.06 -33.15 0.23
CA GLU A 153 25.10 -34.34 -0.63
C GLU A 153 26.17 -34.22 -1.73
N ILE A 154 26.29 -33.04 -2.32
CA ILE A 154 27.33 -32.72 -3.31
C ILE A 154 28.72 -32.85 -2.68
N LEU A 155 28.94 -32.28 -1.49
CA LEU A 155 30.20 -32.42 -0.76
C LEU A 155 30.52 -33.88 -0.43
N LYS A 156 29.53 -34.66 -0.01
CA LYS A 156 29.70 -36.11 0.22
C LYS A 156 30.13 -36.83 -1.06
N LEU A 157 29.61 -36.42 -2.22
CA LEU A 157 29.99 -36.99 -3.50
C LEU A 157 31.45 -36.70 -3.86
N PHE A 158 31.91 -35.46 -3.67
CA PHE A 158 33.29 -35.07 -3.93
C PHE A 158 34.30 -35.66 -2.94
N SER A 159 33.85 -36.03 -1.73
CA SER A 159 34.70 -36.75 -0.77
C SER A 159 34.97 -38.21 -1.12
N ARG A 160 34.31 -38.76 -2.15
CA ARG A 160 34.48 -40.16 -2.58
C ARG A 160 35.74 -40.35 -3.43
N THR A 161 36.13 -41.61 -3.61
CA THR A 161 37.29 -41.97 -4.45
C THR A 161 37.10 -41.52 -5.91
N PRO A 162 38.17 -41.10 -6.60
CA PRO A 162 38.10 -40.64 -8.00
C PRO A 162 37.43 -41.64 -8.97
N ASP A 163 37.57 -42.95 -8.72
CA ASP A 163 36.96 -44.00 -9.54
C ASP A 163 35.43 -43.97 -9.50
N LEU A 164 34.84 -43.65 -8.34
CA LEU A 164 33.38 -43.51 -8.21
C LEU A 164 32.87 -42.29 -8.97
N ILE A 165 33.62 -41.19 -8.94
CA ILE A 165 33.31 -39.97 -9.70
C ILE A 165 33.36 -40.29 -11.20
N LYS A 166 34.40 -40.98 -11.66
CA LYS A 166 34.53 -41.41 -13.06
C LYS A 166 33.38 -42.33 -13.48
N ALA A 167 33.01 -43.29 -12.65
CA ALA A 167 31.89 -44.19 -12.92
C ALA A 167 30.55 -43.43 -13.00
N LYS A 168 30.30 -42.49 -12.08
CA LYS A 168 29.11 -41.62 -12.12
C LYS A 168 29.09 -40.75 -13.38
N ALA A 169 30.19 -40.06 -13.68
CA ALA A 169 30.30 -39.21 -14.87
C ALA A 169 30.05 -40.01 -16.16
N THR A 170 30.63 -41.22 -16.26
CA THR A 170 30.38 -42.13 -17.41
C THR A 170 28.91 -42.49 -17.54
N ARG A 171 28.23 -42.80 -16.42
CA ARG A 171 26.81 -43.11 -16.41
C ARG A 171 25.97 -41.90 -16.81
N THR A 172 26.23 -40.72 -16.22
CA THR A 172 25.54 -39.47 -16.55
C THR A 172 25.69 -39.15 -18.04
N PHE A 173 26.88 -39.33 -18.60
CA PHE A 173 27.12 -39.15 -20.04
C PHE A 173 26.26 -40.09 -20.88
N VAL A 174 26.23 -41.39 -20.57
CA VAL A 174 25.41 -42.36 -21.31
C VAL A 174 23.92 -42.02 -21.23
N GLU A 175 23.42 -41.64 -20.05
CA GLU A 175 22.02 -41.21 -19.89
C GLU A 175 21.71 -39.94 -20.68
N MET A 176 22.59 -38.93 -20.62
CA MET A 176 22.45 -37.69 -21.38
C MET A 176 22.39 -37.95 -22.88
N MET A 177 23.23 -38.85 -23.40
CA MET A 177 23.23 -39.20 -24.82
C MET A 177 21.94 -39.90 -25.27
N LYS A 178 21.09 -40.43 -24.37
CA LYS A 178 19.76 -40.96 -24.75
C LYS A 178 18.77 -39.87 -25.16
N LEU A 179 19.06 -38.61 -24.82
CA LEU A 179 18.27 -37.45 -25.24
C LEU A 179 18.57 -37.05 -26.69
N VAL A 180 19.59 -37.64 -27.32
CA VAL A 180 19.94 -37.42 -28.72
C VAL A 180 19.64 -38.71 -29.51
N PRO A 181 18.91 -38.65 -30.64
CA PRO A 181 18.32 -37.46 -31.28
C PRO A 181 16.87 -37.20 -30.85
N SER A 182 16.45 -37.64 -29.65
CA SER A 182 15.03 -37.66 -29.28
C SER A 182 14.48 -36.28 -28.88
N CYS A 183 15.19 -35.57 -28.01
CA CYS A 183 14.81 -34.24 -27.50
C CYS A 183 15.74 -33.14 -28.02
N TYR A 184 17.02 -33.48 -28.26
CA TYR A 184 18.07 -32.55 -28.66
C TYR A 184 18.70 -32.99 -29.97
N GLU A 185 19.02 -32.03 -30.83
CA GLU A 185 19.75 -32.25 -32.07
C GLU A 185 21.20 -32.63 -31.77
N SER A 186 21.83 -31.93 -30.82
CA SER A 186 23.19 -32.24 -30.40
C SER A 186 23.43 -31.89 -28.94
N ILE A 187 24.34 -32.62 -28.31
CA ILE A 187 24.86 -32.30 -26.98
C ILE A 187 26.39 -32.39 -27.06
N LYS A 188 27.06 -31.31 -26.67
CA LYS A 188 28.52 -31.17 -26.67
C LYS A 188 29.01 -30.84 -25.27
N LEU A 189 30.21 -31.30 -24.95
CA LEU A 189 30.92 -30.88 -23.73
C LEU A 189 32.05 -29.94 -24.15
N GLU A 190 32.03 -28.72 -23.63
CA GLU A 190 33.02 -27.69 -23.91
C GLU A 190 33.53 -27.14 -22.58
N ASP A 191 34.82 -27.28 -22.31
CA ASP A 191 35.48 -26.89 -21.07
C ASP A 191 34.78 -27.39 -19.80
N SER A 192 33.96 -26.53 -19.19
CA SER A 192 33.20 -26.78 -17.96
C SER A 192 31.69 -26.63 -18.16
N SER A 193 31.24 -26.71 -19.41
CA SER A 193 29.85 -26.55 -19.81
C SER A 193 29.37 -27.73 -20.64
N VAL A 194 28.07 -28.02 -20.50
CA VAL A 194 27.33 -28.90 -21.41
C VAL A 194 26.45 -28.01 -22.26
N ILE A 195 26.64 -28.07 -23.57
CA ILE A 195 25.91 -27.27 -24.55
C ILE A 195 24.98 -28.20 -25.32
N ALA A 196 23.68 -28.02 -25.17
CA ALA A 196 22.65 -28.82 -25.80
C ALA A 196 21.82 -27.96 -26.76
N THR A 197 21.75 -28.33 -28.02
CA THR A 197 20.95 -27.64 -29.04
C THR A 197 19.66 -28.41 -29.27
N THR A 198 18.51 -27.76 -29.08
CA THR A 198 17.20 -28.38 -29.29
C THR A 198 16.91 -28.52 -30.79
N TYR A 199 15.89 -29.30 -31.13
CA TYR A 199 15.20 -29.10 -32.42
C TYR A 199 14.37 -27.81 -32.38
N PRO A 200 13.85 -27.33 -33.52
CA PRO A 200 12.81 -26.30 -33.52
C PRO A 200 11.69 -26.69 -32.57
N ILE A 201 11.27 -25.74 -31.73
CA ILE A 201 10.28 -25.96 -30.68
C ILE A 201 8.92 -25.53 -31.21
N VAL A 202 7.91 -26.35 -31.00
CA VAL A 202 6.53 -26.02 -31.39
C VAL A 202 5.70 -25.88 -30.13
N LEU A 203 5.14 -24.70 -29.92
CA LEU A 203 4.22 -24.42 -28.83
C LEU A 203 2.80 -24.38 -29.38
N GLU A 204 1.92 -25.21 -28.82
CA GLU A 204 0.50 -25.25 -29.16
C GLU A 204 -0.31 -24.67 -27.99
N HIS A 205 -1.06 -23.60 -28.23
CA HIS A 205 -1.91 -22.96 -27.23
C HIS A 205 -3.18 -22.41 -27.88
N ASP A 206 -4.34 -22.73 -27.32
CA ASP A 206 -5.67 -22.31 -27.80
C ASP A 206 -5.92 -22.53 -29.31
N GLY A 207 -5.35 -23.62 -29.84
CA GLY A 207 -5.45 -23.98 -31.27
C GLY A 207 -4.49 -23.21 -32.18
N GLY A 208 -3.77 -22.22 -31.64
CA GLY A 208 -2.61 -21.59 -32.25
C GLY A 208 -1.38 -22.51 -32.20
N ARG A 209 -0.51 -22.36 -33.20
CA ARG A 209 0.76 -23.06 -33.30
C ARG A 209 1.87 -22.06 -33.55
N TYR A 210 2.88 -22.07 -32.68
CA TYR A 210 4.00 -21.15 -32.70
C TYR A 210 5.29 -21.94 -32.86
N ASP A 211 5.95 -21.79 -34.00
CA ASP A 211 7.18 -22.52 -34.35
C ASP A 211 8.40 -21.64 -34.03
N PHE A 212 9.18 -22.01 -33.02
CA PHE A 212 10.42 -21.34 -32.63
C PHE A 212 11.64 -22.01 -33.23
N GLU A 213 12.63 -21.20 -33.57
CA GLU A 213 13.95 -21.68 -33.95
C GLU A 213 14.63 -22.46 -32.80
N PRO A 214 15.64 -23.31 -33.11
CA PRO A 214 16.39 -24.04 -32.10
C PRO A 214 16.96 -23.16 -30.98
N TYR A 215 16.84 -23.66 -29.75
CA TYR A 215 17.49 -23.08 -28.58
C TYR A 215 18.81 -23.76 -28.29
N VAL A 216 19.75 -22.98 -27.75
CA VAL A 216 21.00 -23.43 -27.17
C VAL A 216 20.90 -23.36 -25.65
N VAL A 217 20.91 -24.52 -25.01
CA VAL A 217 20.90 -24.66 -23.56
C VAL A 217 22.33 -24.92 -23.09
N GLU A 218 22.91 -23.97 -22.35
CA GLU A 218 24.22 -24.12 -21.72
C GLU A 218 24.05 -24.41 -20.22
N VAL A 219 24.60 -25.53 -19.76
CA VAL A 219 24.69 -25.87 -18.34
C VAL A 219 26.14 -25.76 -17.89
N ARG A 220 26.45 -24.75 -17.07
CA ARG A 220 27.79 -24.55 -16.50
C ARG A 220 28.00 -25.46 -15.29
N LEU A 221 28.80 -26.51 -15.45
CA LEU A 221 29.02 -27.56 -14.44
C LEU A 221 29.66 -27.03 -13.15
N ASN A 222 30.44 -25.95 -13.23
CA ASN A 222 31.11 -25.36 -12.08
C ASN A 222 30.18 -24.56 -11.14
N SER A 223 29.12 -23.98 -11.70
CA SER A 223 28.20 -23.08 -11.00
C SER A 223 26.79 -23.64 -10.89
N GLY A 224 26.47 -24.69 -11.66
CA GLY A 224 25.12 -25.19 -11.83
C GLY A 224 24.19 -24.21 -12.56
N LYS A 225 24.73 -23.13 -13.13
CA LYS A 225 23.94 -22.13 -13.86
C LYS A 225 23.49 -22.69 -15.19
N VAL A 226 22.20 -22.52 -15.49
CA VAL A 226 21.60 -22.85 -16.78
C VAL A 226 21.30 -21.56 -17.51
N MET A 227 21.70 -21.49 -18.78
CA MET A 227 21.42 -20.38 -19.68
C MET A 227 20.74 -20.93 -20.93
N ILE A 228 19.84 -20.16 -21.50
CA ILE A 228 19.10 -20.51 -22.71
C ILE A 228 19.23 -19.33 -23.65
N SER A 229 19.74 -19.57 -24.85
CA SER A 229 19.87 -18.55 -25.89
C SER A 229 19.40 -19.08 -27.24
N GLY A 230 19.20 -18.17 -28.20
CA GLY A 230 18.60 -18.52 -29.50
C GLY A 230 17.10 -18.76 -29.38
N GLY A 231 16.45 -19.13 -30.49
CA GLY A 231 15.01 -19.38 -30.53
C GLY A 231 14.11 -18.20 -30.17
N THR A 232 14.66 -17.02 -29.88
CA THR A 232 13.91 -15.89 -29.29
C THR A 232 12.96 -15.19 -30.25
N GLU A 233 12.97 -15.49 -31.54
CA GLU A 233 12.06 -14.87 -32.50
C GLU A 233 11.27 -15.91 -33.28
N CYS A 234 9.97 -15.99 -33.04
CA CYS A 234 8.99 -16.56 -33.97
C CYS A 234 8.19 -15.39 -34.54
N ASN A 235 8.41 -15.00 -35.80
CA ASN A 235 7.70 -13.86 -36.43
C ASN A 235 7.77 -12.54 -35.62
N GLY A 236 8.84 -12.30 -34.86
CA GLY A 236 9.01 -11.14 -33.99
C GLY A 236 8.48 -11.31 -32.56
N TYR A 237 7.99 -12.50 -32.19
CA TYR A 237 7.53 -12.81 -30.84
C TYR A 237 8.62 -13.52 -30.01
N VAL A 238 8.77 -13.08 -28.76
CA VAL A 238 9.69 -13.65 -27.77
C VAL A 238 9.03 -14.78 -27.01
N HIS A 239 9.76 -15.86 -26.77
CA HIS A 239 9.22 -17.00 -26.03
C HIS A 239 8.79 -16.61 -24.61
N PRO A 240 7.65 -17.10 -24.09
CA PRO A 240 7.00 -16.54 -22.90
C PRO A 240 7.87 -16.53 -21.65
N HIS A 241 8.87 -17.40 -21.57
CA HIS A 241 9.75 -17.55 -20.42
C HIS A 241 11.26 -17.34 -20.70
N VAL A 242 11.65 -17.09 -21.96
CA VAL A 242 13.05 -16.93 -22.36
C VAL A 242 13.22 -15.54 -22.96
N THR A 243 14.06 -14.72 -22.35
CA THR A 243 14.33 -13.35 -22.80
C THR A 243 15.59 -13.31 -23.69
N ASP A 244 15.87 -12.15 -24.28
CA ASP A 244 17.11 -11.93 -25.03
C ASP A 244 18.37 -11.99 -24.16
N ASP A 245 18.25 -11.83 -22.84
CA ASP A 245 19.33 -12.11 -21.91
C ASP A 245 19.31 -13.60 -21.52
N PRO A 246 20.31 -14.41 -21.95
CA PRO A 246 20.36 -15.83 -21.65
C PRO A 246 20.44 -16.17 -20.16
N ASN A 247 20.72 -15.18 -19.31
CA ASN A 247 20.83 -15.33 -17.87
C ASN A 247 19.51 -15.06 -17.13
N ASN A 248 18.54 -14.41 -17.79
CA ASN A 248 17.29 -13.99 -17.17
C ASN A 248 16.12 -14.84 -17.69
N ILE A 249 16.01 -16.04 -17.13
CA ILE A 249 14.98 -17.03 -17.47
C ILE A 249 13.95 -17.06 -16.36
N CYS A 250 12.68 -16.84 -16.71
CA CYS A 250 11.57 -16.96 -15.76
C CYS A 250 11.16 -18.42 -15.62
N TRP A 251 11.82 -19.16 -14.73
CA TRP A 251 11.57 -20.58 -14.51
C TRP A 251 10.21 -20.91 -13.86
N GLY A 252 9.47 -19.91 -13.40
CA GLY A 252 8.21 -20.09 -12.68
C GLY A 252 8.30 -21.14 -11.57
N ASN A 253 7.34 -22.06 -11.54
CA ASN A 253 7.25 -23.11 -10.52
C ASN A 253 8.40 -24.13 -10.54
N ILE A 254 9.12 -24.31 -11.65
CA ILE A 254 10.25 -25.26 -11.75
C ILE A 254 11.60 -24.65 -11.34
N GLY A 255 11.65 -23.35 -11.02
CA GLY A 255 12.90 -22.65 -10.70
C GLY A 255 13.71 -23.22 -9.55
N HIS A 256 13.07 -23.94 -8.62
CA HIS A 256 13.76 -24.65 -7.54
C HIS A 256 14.34 -26.02 -7.95
N LEU A 257 13.80 -26.66 -9.00
CA LEU A 257 14.25 -27.96 -9.49
C LEU A 257 15.50 -27.84 -10.37
N VAL A 258 15.58 -26.77 -11.18
CA VAL A 258 16.72 -26.50 -12.07
C VAL A 258 18.07 -26.47 -11.32
N PRO A 259 18.29 -25.60 -10.31
CA PRO A 259 19.56 -25.55 -9.59
C PRO A 259 19.83 -26.82 -8.79
N ARG A 260 18.77 -27.51 -8.32
CA ARG A 260 18.89 -28.78 -7.62
C ARG A 260 19.45 -29.87 -8.54
N LEU A 261 18.82 -30.10 -9.69
CA LEU A 261 19.27 -31.11 -10.66
C LEU A 261 20.67 -30.79 -11.20
N ALA A 262 20.96 -29.50 -11.44
CA ALA A 262 22.28 -29.04 -11.84
C ALA A 262 23.34 -29.33 -10.76
N GLY A 263 23.05 -29.04 -9.49
CA GLY A 263 23.93 -29.33 -8.36
C GLY A 263 24.17 -30.83 -8.16
N GLU A 264 23.12 -31.65 -8.29
CA GLU A 264 23.21 -33.11 -8.21
C GLU A 264 23.97 -33.76 -9.40
N LEU A 265 24.29 -32.97 -10.43
CA LEU A 265 24.82 -33.39 -11.73
C LEU A 265 23.91 -34.42 -12.42
N ASP A 266 22.60 -34.31 -12.21
CA ASP A 266 21.58 -35.06 -12.96
C ASP A 266 21.26 -34.35 -14.28
N LEU A 267 22.24 -34.35 -15.18
CA LEU A 267 22.16 -33.64 -16.46
C LEU A 267 21.07 -34.19 -17.37
N HIS A 268 20.73 -35.48 -17.26
CA HIS A 268 19.64 -36.07 -18.03
C HIS A 268 18.29 -35.51 -17.58
N GLY A 269 18.00 -35.57 -16.27
CA GLY A 269 16.77 -35.02 -15.72
C GLY A 269 16.66 -33.51 -15.94
N LEU A 270 17.76 -32.78 -15.78
CA LEU A 270 17.82 -31.34 -16.02
C LEU A 270 17.47 -30.97 -17.46
N LEU A 271 18.15 -31.57 -18.45
CA LEU A 271 17.89 -31.27 -19.86
C LEU A 271 16.48 -31.71 -20.28
N GLN A 272 15.99 -32.84 -19.76
CA GLN A 272 14.60 -33.24 -20.02
C GLN A 272 13.59 -32.23 -19.46
N LEU A 273 13.82 -31.71 -18.25
CA LEU A 273 12.99 -30.68 -17.64
C LEU A 273 13.02 -29.38 -18.45
N VAL A 274 14.20 -28.92 -18.89
CA VAL A 274 14.33 -27.73 -19.73
C VAL A 274 13.63 -27.91 -21.07
N HIS A 275 13.77 -29.08 -21.71
CA HIS A 275 13.07 -29.37 -22.96
C HIS A 275 11.54 -29.35 -22.80
N GLN A 276 11.02 -29.92 -21.71
CA GLN A 276 9.58 -29.87 -21.39
C GLN A 276 9.11 -28.43 -21.12
N PHE A 277 9.92 -27.66 -20.39
CA PHE A 277 9.65 -26.25 -20.09
C PHE A 277 9.52 -25.41 -21.36
N LEU A 278 10.46 -25.57 -22.32
CA LEU A 278 10.40 -24.89 -23.62
C LEU A 278 9.19 -25.29 -24.47
N HIS A 279 8.61 -26.48 -24.25
CA HIS A 279 7.39 -26.92 -24.94
C HIS A 279 6.09 -26.61 -24.17
N SER A 280 6.18 -25.90 -23.04
CA SER A 280 5.04 -25.63 -22.19
C SER A 280 4.75 -24.13 -22.08
N TYR A 281 3.47 -23.79 -22.03
CA TYR A 281 2.99 -22.46 -21.68
C TYR A 281 2.07 -22.57 -20.47
N ASN A 282 2.25 -21.66 -19.51
CA ASN A 282 1.37 -21.53 -18.36
C ASN A 282 0.58 -20.21 -18.45
N SER A 283 -0.66 -20.29 -18.91
CA SER A 283 -1.55 -19.13 -19.01
C SER A 283 -1.93 -18.51 -17.66
N SER A 284 -1.72 -19.22 -16.54
CA SER A 284 -2.02 -18.69 -15.21
C SER A 284 -0.97 -17.71 -14.69
N ASP A 285 0.27 -17.77 -15.22
CA ASP A 285 1.38 -16.93 -14.78
C ASP A 285 2.43 -16.77 -15.91
N PRO A 286 2.06 -16.17 -17.06
CA PRO A 286 2.98 -15.98 -18.16
C PRO A 286 3.82 -14.73 -17.94
N PHE A 287 5.14 -14.83 -18.15
CA PHE A 287 5.99 -13.63 -18.15
C PHE A 287 5.70 -12.73 -19.38
N GLN A 288 5.38 -13.34 -20.52
CA GLN A 288 4.69 -12.68 -21.63
C GLN A 288 3.46 -13.48 -22.05
N LYS A 289 2.27 -12.86 -22.01
CA LYS A 289 1.02 -13.44 -22.48
C LYS A 289 1.12 -13.73 -23.99
N ILE A 290 0.99 -15.00 -24.40
CA ILE A 290 0.98 -15.42 -25.82
C ILE A 290 -0.15 -14.74 -26.60
N GLU A 291 -1.23 -14.40 -25.90
CA GLU A 291 -2.39 -13.71 -26.42
C GLU A 291 -2.02 -12.37 -27.07
N LYS A 292 -0.97 -11.69 -26.57
CA LYS A 292 -0.43 -10.45 -27.17
C LYS A 292 0.18 -10.67 -28.56
N TRP A 293 0.41 -11.92 -28.96
CA TRP A 293 0.91 -12.22 -30.30
C TRP A 293 -0.21 -12.22 -31.35
N ASP A 294 -1.50 -12.28 -30.98
CA ASP A 294 -2.58 -12.08 -31.95
C ASP A 294 -2.62 -10.59 -32.37
N PRO A 295 -2.48 -10.26 -33.67
CA PRO A 295 -2.60 -8.88 -34.15
C PRO A 295 -3.94 -8.22 -33.84
N ASN A 296 -4.98 -9.02 -33.54
CA ASN A 296 -6.30 -8.55 -33.15
C ASN A 296 -6.51 -8.53 -31.63
N TRP A 297 -5.47 -8.85 -30.84
CA TRP A 297 -5.55 -8.73 -29.39
C TRP A 297 -5.84 -7.27 -29.03
N VAL A 298 -6.96 -7.08 -28.34
CA VAL A 298 -7.31 -5.80 -27.73
C VAL A 298 -6.96 -5.95 -26.27
N GLU A 299 -6.08 -5.07 -25.74
CA GLU A 299 -5.84 -5.04 -24.31
C GLU A 299 -7.18 -4.72 -23.63
N ASP A 300 -7.69 -5.66 -22.84
CA ASP A 300 -8.87 -5.42 -22.03
C ASP A 300 -8.54 -4.23 -21.11
N GLU A 301 -9.36 -3.19 -21.11
CA GLU A 301 -9.17 -2.00 -20.25
C GLU A 301 -9.14 -2.35 -18.75
N ASP A 302 -9.60 -3.55 -18.39
CA ASP A 302 -9.61 -4.11 -17.04
C ASP A 302 -8.33 -4.89 -16.68
N ASP A 303 -7.41 -5.16 -17.63
CA ASP A 303 -6.08 -5.69 -17.32
C ASP A 303 -5.24 -4.54 -16.73
N GLU A 304 -5.45 -4.25 -15.45
CA GLU A 304 -4.69 -3.24 -14.71
C GLU A 304 -3.18 -3.47 -14.90
N PRO A 305 -2.41 -2.43 -15.25
CA PRO A 305 -1.02 -2.58 -15.67
C PRO A 305 -0.21 -3.25 -14.56
N TYR A 306 0.41 -4.37 -14.89
CA TYR A 306 1.13 -5.22 -13.95
C TYR A 306 2.34 -4.49 -13.34
N CYS A 307 2.25 -4.11 -12.06
CA CYS A 307 3.38 -3.59 -11.30
C CYS A 307 4.15 -4.77 -10.67
N SER A 308 5.33 -5.06 -11.23
CA SER A 308 6.24 -6.10 -10.71
C SER A 308 6.60 -5.88 -9.24
N TRP A 309 6.66 -4.62 -8.79
CA TRP A 309 6.90 -4.24 -7.41
C TRP A 309 5.71 -4.58 -6.50
N CYS A 310 4.47 -4.31 -6.94
CA CYS A 310 3.27 -4.63 -6.17
C CYS A 310 3.10 -6.15 -5.99
N ASN A 311 3.49 -6.97 -6.98
CA ASN A 311 3.44 -8.43 -6.85
C ASN A 311 4.52 -8.98 -5.92
N GLU A 312 5.73 -8.40 -5.93
CA GLU A 312 6.81 -8.82 -5.02
C GLU A 312 6.49 -8.51 -3.55
N TYR A 313 5.75 -7.43 -3.28
CA TYR A 313 5.37 -6.99 -1.92
C TYR A 313 3.92 -7.30 -1.53
N GLY A 314 3.10 -7.83 -2.44
CA GLY A 314 1.73 -8.30 -2.16
C GLY A 314 0.73 -7.18 -1.85
N HIS A 315 0.94 -5.98 -2.36
CA HIS A 315 -0.01 -4.86 -2.22
C HIS A 315 -0.92 -4.78 -3.44
N ASP A 316 -2.17 -4.35 -3.22
CA ASP A 316 -3.10 -4.05 -4.29
C ASP A 316 -2.60 -2.82 -5.06
N ILE A 317 -2.64 -2.85 -6.40
CA ILE A 317 -2.15 -1.75 -7.24
C ILE A 317 -2.90 -0.46 -6.97
N SER A 318 -4.17 -0.60 -6.59
CA SER A 318 -5.06 0.51 -6.22
C SER A 318 -4.65 1.21 -4.92
N ASP A 319 -3.85 0.56 -4.07
CA ASP A 319 -3.33 1.12 -2.82
C ASP A 319 -1.91 1.69 -2.96
N CYS A 320 -1.27 1.58 -4.14
CA CYS A 320 0.09 2.04 -4.35
C CYS A 320 0.14 3.49 -4.87
N GLU A 321 0.02 4.46 -3.96
CA GLU A 321 0.15 5.91 -4.29
C GLU A 321 1.51 6.29 -4.89
N SER A 322 2.51 5.40 -4.81
CA SER A 322 3.91 5.65 -5.22
C SER A 322 4.31 4.97 -6.54
N CYS A 323 3.44 4.14 -7.14
CA CYS A 323 3.76 3.45 -8.39
C CYS A 323 3.06 4.13 -9.58
N SER A 324 3.64 5.23 -10.07
CA SER A 324 3.28 5.76 -11.38
C SER A 324 4.01 4.98 -12.47
N TRP A 325 3.26 4.33 -13.37
CA TRP A 325 3.81 3.77 -14.60
C TRP A 325 4.37 4.91 -15.44
N CYS A 326 5.68 4.92 -15.69
CA CYS A 326 6.26 5.92 -16.58
C CYS A 326 6.22 5.41 -18.02
N GLU A 327 5.41 6.06 -18.88
CA GLU A 327 5.29 5.69 -20.31
C GLU A 327 6.62 5.78 -21.07
N HIS A 328 7.57 6.60 -20.59
CA HIS A 328 8.84 6.84 -21.26
C HIS A 328 9.89 5.75 -21.01
N CYS A 329 9.97 5.17 -19.80
CA CYS A 329 10.93 4.12 -19.49
C CYS A 329 10.29 2.73 -19.36
N GLN A 330 8.95 2.63 -19.41
CA GLN A 330 8.19 1.39 -19.22
C GLN A 330 8.56 0.64 -17.93
N HIS A 331 8.85 1.41 -16.87
CA HIS A 331 9.15 0.91 -15.54
C HIS A 331 8.31 1.65 -14.48
N TYR A 332 7.97 0.93 -13.41
CA TYR A 332 7.44 1.49 -12.18
C TYR A 332 8.61 1.89 -11.29
N GLU A 333 9.00 3.16 -11.32
CA GLU A 333 10.00 3.73 -10.42
C GLU A 333 9.39 4.92 -9.66
N ASP A 334 9.97 5.23 -8.49
CA ASP A 334 9.60 6.33 -7.58
C ASP A 334 10.08 7.69 -8.13
N HIS A 335 9.94 7.90 -9.44
CA HIS A 335 10.24 9.16 -10.11
C HIS A 335 8.97 9.66 -10.81
N GLY A 336 8.65 10.93 -10.62
CA GLY A 336 7.56 11.57 -11.37
C GLY A 336 7.85 11.57 -12.87
N GLU A 337 6.81 11.67 -13.71
CA GLU A 337 6.95 11.71 -15.18
C GLU A 337 7.93 12.81 -15.67
N ASP A 338 8.11 13.87 -14.88
CA ASP A 338 9.01 14.98 -15.16
C ASP A 338 10.49 14.69 -14.84
N GLU A 339 10.78 13.66 -14.05
CA GLU A 339 12.13 13.29 -13.62
C GLU A 339 12.65 12.01 -14.32
N CYS A 340 11.91 11.47 -15.30
CA CYS A 340 12.30 10.27 -16.01
C CYS A 340 13.61 10.48 -16.81
N PRO A 341 14.70 9.76 -16.50
CA PRO A 341 15.99 9.92 -17.19
C PRO A 341 15.96 9.47 -18.66
N SER A 342 14.92 8.74 -19.07
CA SER A 342 14.69 8.31 -20.45
C SER A 342 13.75 9.24 -21.22
N ARG A 343 13.14 10.23 -20.57
CA ARG A 343 12.32 11.24 -21.26
C ARG A 343 13.25 12.05 -22.18
N PRO A 344 12.93 12.18 -23.48
CA PRO A 344 13.67 13.07 -24.36
C PRO A 344 13.65 14.46 -23.73
N GLN A 345 14.83 15.04 -23.47
CA GLN A 345 14.90 16.42 -23.04
C GLN A 345 14.29 17.23 -24.18
N GLU A 346 13.11 17.80 -23.94
CA GLU A 346 12.58 18.85 -24.80
C GLU A 346 13.64 19.94 -24.76
N ASP A 347 14.39 20.06 -25.86
CA ASP A 347 15.39 21.09 -26.03
C ASP A 347 14.68 22.41 -25.70
N ASN A 348 15.06 23.04 -24.58
CA ASN A 348 14.52 24.32 -24.13
C ASN A 348 14.83 25.37 -25.20
N GLU A 349 13.97 25.48 -26.22
CA GLU A 349 14.08 26.46 -27.29
C GLU A 349 13.79 27.90 -26.80
N GLU A 350 13.43 28.10 -25.52
CA GLU A 350 13.12 29.42 -24.97
C GLU A 350 14.34 30.31 -24.67
N ASP A 351 15.58 29.78 -24.69
CA ASP A 351 16.78 30.60 -24.40
C ASP A 351 17.52 31.11 -25.66
N ALA A 352 17.07 30.79 -26.88
CA ALA A 352 17.76 31.19 -28.11
C ALA A 352 17.47 32.64 -28.58
N ASP A 353 16.42 33.29 -28.06
CA ASP A 353 15.99 34.62 -28.53
C ASP A 353 16.49 35.80 -27.68
N ALA A 354 17.19 35.54 -26.56
CA ALA A 354 17.63 36.60 -25.64
C ALA A 354 18.99 37.26 -25.99
N GLU A 355 19.84 36.64 -26.83
CA GLU A 355 21.19 37.18 -27.11
C GLU A 355 21.30 38.06 -28.37
N LEU A 356 20.24 38.27 -29.15
CA LEU A 356 20.30 39.07 -30.39
C LEU A 356 19.94 40.57 -30.24
N ALA A 357 19.68 41.07 -29.03
CA ALA A 357 19.20 42.43 -28.82
C ALA A 357 20.24 43.47 -28.35
N GLU A 358 21.47 43.11 -27.95
CA GLU A 358 22.41 44.08 -27.34
C GLU A 358 23.42 44.74 -28.29
N ASP A 359 23.56 44.32 -29.55
CA ASP A 359 24.66 44.78 -30.42
C ASP A 359 24.35 45.98 -31.36
N THR A 360 23.22 46.68 -31.19
CA THR A 360 22.86 47.82 -32.09
C THR A 360 22.92 49.21 -31.47
N ALA A 361 23.46 49.37 -30.25
CA ALA A 361 23.44 50.66 -29.55
C ALA A 361 24.82 51.28 -29.27
N THR A 362 25.78 51.27 -30.21
CA THR A 362 26.97 52.15 -30.14
C THR A 362 27.55 52.48 -31.52
N ALA A 363 26.86 53.32 -32.29
CA ALA A 363 27.46 54.11 -33.37
C ALA A 363 26.60 55.35 -33.65
N GLY A 364 26.85 56.42 -32.89
CA GLY A 364 26.25 57.74 -33.06
C GLY A 364 27.10 58.80 -32.41
#